data_AF-A0A1I7RQW3-F1
#
_entry.id   AF-A0A1I7RQW3-F1
#
_cell.length_a   1.000
_cell.length_b   1.000
_cell.length_c   1.000
_cell.angle_alpha   90.00
_cell.angle_beta   90.00
_cell.angle_gamma   90.00
#
_symmetry.space_group_name_H-M   'P 1'
#
loop_
_entity.id
_entity.type
_entity.pdbx_description
1 polymer ?
#
loop_
_entity_poly.entity_id
_entity_poly.type
_entity_poly.pdbx_seq_one_letter_code
_entity_poly.pdbx_strand_id
1 'polypeptide(L)'
;MTEHLQRTIDEQRSQLENYEKKLKDVVTAYKSLQVEKEALQVALSAISGDKPEDESQEGSESEPRNEIESLKQAITTLTKENKKKEMAYQADKRLLLSKNEKLQTMVDSITAMNAKSKDLPKYVEKIRRLEEDKEKLLADHGAMLNNMQKRYAEEVTKVKKCEQTISNLYKQIHEKDQQLQANSTIINQFEKVQDEMLRWKKQAEHTPRESILLHQLEELKKSHKEELELERNRRSASKNVDENKEGRIFELEQRVEALMGQIASLEHDRANLKEQLEETEKREVSNSSNSIHDVIPRKNLKLVFVKTYEKLKAAEDFDVYNVLSLERPSVPQQALEYNNQVTKTTTNCDKCTESYKELQYFKSVINHLQNQVKVLEDNHEQTRKTHEDVAKSLRNRIVELEESQEKTYTDLTSETKRKVTELEQEIQKQRERMITVIEEKNREIEIVKQTIDEMRKTHCHDPVDPSPDLFNSSADNMRAVMNSSFDEDTFASHATRKRSNGQFGEFRNVYYEEEIRKYEQEISELRNVLRLSELKIGDIEQASLTKDMQYLQIIEALKEEVRVLEGKLNLQKADTNMEYLRNIFVQFLNSSSASSRKCVLRAIALILRLTPNEMKKVEKWNI
;
A
#
# COMPACT_ATOMS: atom_id res chain seq x y z
N MET A 1 28.43 -15.04 57.53
CA MET A 1 29.18 -15.15 58.81
C MET A 1 28.33 -15.76 59.92
N THR A 2 27.06 -15.39 60.03
CA THR A 2 26.08 -15.94 60.99
C THR A 2 25.80 -17.43 60.82
N GLU A 3 25.66 -17.94 59.59
CA GLU A 3 25.39 -19.38 59.37
C GLU A 3 26.55 -20.32 59.75
N HIS A 4 27.81 -19.88 59.58
CA HIS A 4 28.98 -20.66 59.96
C HIS A 4 29.10 -20.78 61.49
N LEU A 5 28.83 -19.69 62.21
CA LEU A 5 28.79 -19.70 63.68
C LEU A 5 27.66 -20.60 64.19
N GLN A 6 26.48 -20.57 63.56
CA GLN A 6 25.36 -21.44 63.92
C GLN A 6 25.72 -22.93 63.77
N ARG A 7 26.31 -23.33 62.63
CA ARG A 7 26.76 -24.71 62.42
C ARG A 7 27.79 -25.16 63.45
N THR A 8 28.75 -24.27 63.79
CA THR A 8 29.79 -24.59 64.78
C THR A 8 29.19 -24.79 66.17
N ILE A 9 28.18 -23.98 66.55
CA ILE A 9 27.46 -24.11 67.81
C ILE A 9 26.67 -25.43 67.85
N ASP A 10 26.01 -25.80 66.76
CA ASP A 10 25.23 -27.05 66.68
C ASP A 10 26.14 -28.30 66.74
N GLU A 11 27.30 -28.27 66.09
CA GLU A 11 28.32 -29.32 66.20
C GLU A 11 28.86 -29.45 67.63
N GLN A 12 29.17 -28.33 68.28
CA GLN A 12 29.63 -28.32 69.67
C GLN A 12 28.56 -28.86 70.63
N ARG A 13 27.29 -28.52 70.42
CA ARG A 13 26.17 -29.08 71.21
C ARG A 13 26.04 -30.59 71.05
N SER A 14 26.14 -31.09 69.82
CA SER A 14 26.08 -32.54 69.56
C SER A 14 27.25 -33.29 70.22
N GLN A 15 28.45 -32.71 70.20
CA GLN A 15 29.60 -33.30 70.89
C GLN A 15 29.43 -33.33 72.40
N LEU A 16 28.91 -32.26 73.02
CA LEU A 16 28.61 -32.22 74.45
C LEU A 16 27.59 -33.28 74.87
N GLU A 17 26.54 -33.48 74.08
CA GLU A 17 25.54 -34.51 74.36
C GLU A 17 26.14 -35.93 74.32
N ASN A 18 27.05 -36.18 73.38
CA ASN A 18 27.76 -37.46 73.30
C ASN A 18 28.71 -37.68 74.48
N TYR A 19 29.40 -36.64 74.94
CA TYR A 19 30.23 -36.74 76.15
C TYR A 19 29.39 -36.96 77.41
N GLU A 20 28.22 -36.33 77.51
CA GLU A 20 27.28 -36.54 78.62
C GLU A 20 26.79 -38.00 78.68
N LYS A 21 26.42 -38.58 77.52
CA LYS A 21 26.02 -40.01 77.44
C LYS A 21 27.15 -40.93 77.89
N LYS A 22 28.37 -40.74 77.36
CA LYS A 22 29.54 -41.54 77.75
C LYS A 22 29.84 -41.42 79.25
N LEU A 23 29.71 -40.22 79.83
CA LEU A 23 29.94 -40.02 81.26
C LEU A 23 28.89 -40.74 82.11
N LYS A 24 27.60 -40.72 81.70
CA LYS A 24 26.54 -41.50 82.37
C LYS A 24 26.83 -43.00 82.35
N ASP A 25 27.30 -43.53 81.23
CA ASP A 25 27.66 -44.95 81.12
C ASP A 25 28.83 -45.31 82.05
N VAL A 26 29.88 -44.48 82.08
CA VAL A 26 31.04 -44.67 82.98
C VAL A 26 30.63 -44.60 84.45
N VAL A 27 29.79 -43.63 84.83
CA VAL A 27 29.29 -43.52 86.21
C VAL A 27 28.45 -44.74 86.59
N THR A 28 27.66 -45.27 85.65
CA THR A 28 26.85 -46.47 85.88
C THR A 28 27.74 -47.71 86.06
N ALA A 29 28.78 -47.85 85.23
CA ALA A 29 29.78 -48.91 85.36
C ALA A 29 30.57 -48.80 86.67
N TYR A 30 30.92 -47.59 87.11
CA TYR A 30 31.60 -47.38 88.39
C TYR A 30 30.71 -47.77 89.58
N LYS A 31 29.42 -47.41 89.54
CA LYS A 31 28.45 -47.83 90.57
C LYS A 31 28.29 -49.35 90.62
N SER A 32 28.20 -50.03 89.48
CA SER A 32 28.13 -51.50 89.48
C SER A 32 29.41 -52.13 90.02
N LEU A 33 30.59 -51.60 89.66
CA LEU A 33 31.87 -52.09 90.16
C LEU A 33 32.03 -51.87 91.67
N GLN A 34 31.53 -50.75 92.19
CA GLN A 34 31.55 -50.47 93.62
C GLN A 34 30.67 -51.47 94.40
N VAL A 35 29.47 -51.78 93.88
CA VAL A 35 28.60 -52.82 94.46
C VAL A 35 29.26 -54.19 94.41
N GLU A 36 29.96 -54.52 93.31
CA GLU A 36 30.69 -55.77 93.16
C GLU A 36 31.88 -55.86 94.14
N LYS A 37 32.61 -54.76 94.35
CA LYS A 37 33.68 -54.65 95.35
C LYS A 37 33.13 -54.85 96.77
N GLU A 38 32.00 -54.24 97.11
CA GLU A 38 31.35 -54.41 98.41
C GLU A 38 30.90 -55.86 98.63
N ALA A 39 30.30 -56.50 97.61
CA ALA A 39 29.92 -57.91 97.66
C ALA A 39 31.13 -58.83 97.83
N LEU A 40 32.24 -58.56 97.14
CA LEU A 40 33.50 -59.30 97.30
C LEU A 40 34.12 -59.08 98.67
N GLN A 41 34.06 -57.87 99.24
CA GLN A 41 34.57 -57.60 100.59
C GLN A 41 33.75 -58.34 101.66
N VAL A 42 32.43 -58.45 101.50
CA VAL A 42 31.57 -59.28 102.35
C VAL A 42 31.94 -60.76 102.23
N ALA A 43 32.17 -61.25 101.01
CA ALA A 43 32.60 -62.63 100.79
C ALA A 43 33.98 -62.92 101.41
N LEU A 44 34.91 -61.98 101.33
CA LEU A 44 36.25 -62.10 101.91
C LEU A 44 36.22 -62.11 103.44
N SER A 45 35.37 -61.28 104.06
CA SER A 45 35.14 -61.29 105.51
C SER A 45 34.48 -62.60 105.99
N ALA A 46 33.63 -63.23 105.18
CA ALA A 46 33.04 -64.53 105.50
C ALA A 46 34.05 -65.69 105.39
N ILE A 47 35.08 -65.54 104.55
CA ILE A 47 36.14 -66.54 104.36
C ILE A 47 37.28 -66.36 105.37
N SER A 48 37.61 -65.13 105.77
CA SER A 48 38.67 -64.82 106.75
C SER A 48 38.23 -64.94 108.22
N GLY A 49 37.28 -65.83 108.55
CA GLY A 49 36.83 -66.05 109.92
C GLY A 49 37.98 -66.39 110.88
N ASP A 50 38.18 -65.52 111.87
CA ASP A 50 39.07 -65.69 113.03
C ASP A 50 38.75 -67.00 113.78
N LYS A 51 39.78 -67.82 114.02
CA LYS A 51 39.78 -68.87 115.04
C LYS A 51 40.42 -68.31 116.32
N PRO A 52 39.86 -68.65 117.48
CA PRO A 52 40.68 -69.34 118.47
C PRO A 52 39.99 -70.58 119.08
N GLU A 53 40.81 -71.60 119.32
CA GLU A 53 40.90 -72.51 120.49
C GLU A 53 39.59 -72.78 121.27
N ASP A 54 39.15 -74.02 121.56
CA ASP A 54 39.90 -75.05 122.27
C ASP A 54 39.14 -76.40 122.27
N GLU A 55 39.85 -77.44 122.69
CA GLU A 55 39.60 -78.88 122.77
C GLU A 55 38.19 -79.39 123.18
N SER A 56 37.74 -80.50 122.56
CA SER A 56 37.47 -81.81 123.22
C SER A 56 36.33 -82.63 122.58
N GLN A 57 36.71 -83.84 122.16
CA GLN A 57 36.00 -85.14 122.24
C GLN A 57 34.64 -85.37 121.55
N GLU A 58 34.73 -86.27 120.56
CA GLU A 58 33.89 -87.46 120.29
C GLU A 58 32.36 -87.30 120.18
N GLY A 59 31.85 -87.53 118.96
CA GLY A 59 30.45 -87.94 118.77
C GLY A 59 29.90 -87.89 117.34
N SER A 60 29.98 -89.02 116.63
CA SER A 60 28.88 -89.57 115.82
C SER A 60 28.44 -88.87 114.50
N GLU A 61 28.82 -89.46 113.37
CA GLU A 61 28.03 -89.63 112.11
C GLU A 61 27.45 -88.41 111.34
N SER A 62 27.75 -87.15 111.68
CA SER A 62 27.13 -85.98 111.04
C SER A 62 27.98 -85.23 109.97
N GLU A 63 29.29 -85.43 109.91
CA GLU A 63 30.18 -84.71 108.97
C GLU A 63 29.95 -85.00 107.47
N PRO A 64 29.88 -86.26 106.99
CA PRO A 64 29.63 -86.51 105.56
C PRO A 64 28.22 -86.12 105.12
N ARG A 65 27.23 -86.09 106.03
CA ARG A 65 25.86 -85.66 105.72
C ARG A 65 25.78 -84.16 105.46
N ASN A 66 26.46 -83.34 106.27
CA ASN A 66 26.50 -81.89 106.09
C ASN A 66 27.23 -81.49 104.80
N GLU A 67 28.31 -82.19 104.44
CA GLU A 67 29.01 -81.98 103.17
C GLU A 67 28.17 -82.41 101.95
N ILE A 68 27.48 -83.56 102.02
CA ILE A 68 26.56 -84.01 100.96
C ILE A 68 25.39 -83.03 100.80
N GLU A 69 24.89 -82.46 101.89
CA GLU A 69 23.79 -81.50 101.86
C GLU A 69 24.23 -80.15 101.28
N SER A 70 25.43 -79.68 101.61
CA SER A 70 26.07 -78.51 100.99
C SER A 70 26.30 -78.73 99.48
N LEU A 71 26.80 -79.90 99.07
CA LEU A 71 26.99 -80.25 97.66
C LEU A 71 25.65 -80.33 96.91
N LYS A 72 24.60 -80.88 97.51
CA LYS A 72 23.25 -80.88 96.93
C LYS A 72 22.73 -79.45 96.74
N GLN A 73 22.92 -78.58 97.74
CA GLN A 73 22.54 -77.17 97.62
C GLN A 73 23.33 -76.49 96.49
N ALA A 74 24.65 -76.69 96.40
CA ALA A 74 25.50 -76.17 95.33
C ALA A 74 25.10 -76.68 93.94
N ILE A 75 24.74 -77.95 93.80
CA ILE A 75 24.24 -78.51 92.53
C ILE A 75 22.90 -77.88 92.17
N THR A 76 22.00 -77.66 93.13
CA THR A 76 20.71 -77.03 92.85
C THR A 76 20.85 -75.56 92.47
N THR A 77 21.77 -74.80 93.09
CA THR A 77 22.05 -73.41 92.71
C THR A 77 22.71 -73.35 91.34
N LEU A 78 23.72 -74.19 91.07
CA LEU A 78 24.34 -74.29 89.74
C LEU A 78 23.34 -74.70 88.67
N THR A 79 22.41 -75.62 88.97
CA THR A 79 21.35 -76.00 88.03
C THR A 79 20.39 -74.84 87.76
N LYS A 80 20.03 -74.06 88.78
CA LYS A 80 19.20 -72.85 88.63
C LYS A 80 19.92 -71.77 87.84
N GLU A 81 21.18 -71.51 88.13
CA GLU A 81 22.00 -70.55 87.38
C GLU A 81 22.22 -70.99 85.94
N ASN A 82 22.45 -72.28 85.69
CA ASN A 82 22.61 -72.81 84.35
C ASN A 82 21.31 -72.68 83.55
N LYS A 83 20.16 -73.00 84.15
CA LYS A 83 18.84 -72.73 83.53
C LYS A 83 18.61 -71.24 83.27
N LYS A 84 19.03 -70.37 84.18
CA LYS A 84 18.93 -68.91 84.00
C LYS A 84 19.81 -68.42 82.85
N LYS A 85 21.06 -68.90 82.75
CA LYS A 85 21.98 -68.61 81.65
C LYS A 85 21.45 -69.13 80.32
N GLU A 86 20.91 -70.34 80.30
CA GLU A 86 20.30 -70.93 79.09
C GLU A 86 19.06 -70.13 78.63
N MET A 87 18.18 -69.72 79.55
CA MET A 87 17.05 -68.84 79.21
C MET A 87 17.52 -67.48 78.68
N ALA A 88 18.57 -66.89 79.25
CA ALA A 88 19.15 -65.64 78.77
C ALA A 88 19.75 -65.81 77.36
N TYR A 89 20.49 -66.89 77.11
CA TYR A 89 21.04 -67.21 75.79
C TYR A 89 19.94 -67.40 74.74
N GLN A 90 18.86 -68.10 75.07
CA GLN A 90 17.72 -68.27 74.18
C GLN A 90 16.99 -66.94 73.89
N ALA A 91 16.87 -66.07 74.89
CA ALA A 91 16.31 -64.73 74.71
C ALA A 91 17.19 -63.87 73.77
N ASP A 92 18.50 -63.87 73.99
CA ASP A 92 19.45 -63.15 73.13
C ASP A 92 19.47 -63.68 71.70
N LYS A 93 19.42 -65.00 71.52
CA LYS A 93 19.31 -65.64 70.20
C LYS A 93 18.05 -65.17 69.47
N ARG A 94 16.89 -65.11 70.14
CA ARG A 94 15.64 -64.60 69.53
C ARG A 94 15.74 -63.13 69.18
N LEU A 95 16.37 -62.32 70.04
CA LEU A 95 16.55 -60.89 69.82
C LEU A 95 17.50 -60.62 68.63
N LEU A 96 18.57 -61.38 68.50
CA LEU A 96 19.49 -61.31 67.35
C LEU A 96 18.80 -61.72 66.04
N LEU A 97 17.98 -62.79 66.06
CA LEU A 97 17.20 -63.18 64.89
C LEU A 97 16.21 -62.08 64.48
N SER A 98 15.48 -61.50 65.44
CA SER A 98 14.56 -60.38 65.15
C SER A 98 15.29 -59.14 64.63
N LYS A 99 16.49 -58.84 65.13
CA LYS A 99 17.34 -57.76 64.60
C LYS A 99 17.80 -58.07 63.17
N ASN A 100 18.21 -59.30 62.89
CA ASN A 100 18.63 -59.71 61.55
C ASN A 100 17.48 -59.65 60.55
N GLU A 101 16.26 -60.06 60.93
CA GLU A 101 15.07 -59.91 60.07
C GLU A 101 14.76 -58.43 59.78
N LYS A 102 14.89 -57.55 60.78
CA LYS A 102 14.71 -56.10 60.58
C LYS A 102 15.79 -55.51 59.68
N LEU A 103 17.05 -55.93 59.85
CA LEU A 103 18.14 -55.49 58.99
C LEU A 103 17.96 -56.00 57.56
N GLN A 104 17.51 -57.24 57.38
CA GLN A 104 17.24 -57.82 56.07
C GLN A 104 16.12 -57.05 55.35
N THR A 105 15.01 -56.77 56.02
CA THR A 105 13.92 -55.96 55.43
C THR A 105 14.36 -54.54 55.11
N MET A 106 15.25 -53.93 55.91
CA MET A 106 15.83 -52.64 55.59
C MET A 106 16.75 -52.70 54.36
N VAL A 107 17.58 -53.73 54.24
CA VAL A 107 18.45 -53.96 53.07
C VAL A 107 17.62 -54.20 51.82
N ASP A 108 16.58 -55.02 51.89
CA ASP A 108 15.66 -55.28 50.77
C ASP A 108 14.91 -53.99 50.36
N SER A 109 14.53 -53.15 51.33
CA SER A 109 13.94 -51.84 51.06
C SER A 109 14.92 -50.87 50.38
N ILE A 110 16.17 -50.81 50.84
CA ILE A 110 17.22 -49.96 50.25
C ILE A 110 17.57 -50.43 48.82
N THR A 111 17.68 -51.74 48.60
CA THR A 111 17.94 -52.30 47.27
C THR A 111 16.77 -52.05 46.30
N ALA A 112 15.53 -52.13 46.77
CA ALA A 112 14.35 -51.75 45.99
C ALA A 112 14.31 -50.25 45.66
N MET A 113 14.71 -49.38 46.59
CA MET A 113 14.86 -47.94 46.32
C MET A 113 15.96 -47.65 45.29
N ASN A 114 17.11 -48.33 45.37
CA ASN A 114 18.19 -48.21 44.39
C ASN A 114 17.82 -48.78 43.01
N ALA A 115 17.00 -49.83 42.94
CA ALA A 115 16.47 -50.33 41.67
C ALA A 115 15.58 -49.29 40.97
N LYS A 116 14.75 -48.56 41.73
CA LYS A 116 13.96 -47.43 41.22
C LYS A 116 14.81 -46.23 40.80
N SER A 117 16.04 -46.10 41.30
CA SER A 117 17.00 -45.06 40.89
C SER A 117 17.60 -45.29 39.49
N LYS A 118 17.45 -46.48 38.88
CA LYS A 118 17.99 -46.78 37.55
C LYS A 118 17.39 -45.95 36.41
N ASP A 119 16.21 -45.35 36.59
CA ASP A 119 15.61 -44.46 35.57
C ASP A 119 16.09 -43.01 35.67
N LEU A 120 16.73 -42.62 36.78
CA LEU A 120 17.31 -41.29 36.99
C LEU A 120 18.26 -40.84 35.85
N PRO A 121 19.19 -41.66 35.31
CA PRO A 121 20.04 -41.26 34.18
C PRO A 121 19.26 -40.92 32.91
N LYS A 122 18.09 -41.53 32.67
CA LYS A 122 17.25 -41.20 31.50
C LYS A 122 16.65 -39.80 31.65
N TYR A 123 16.24 -39.43 32.86
CA TYR A 123 15.73 -38.09 33.14
C TYR A 123 16.83 -37.03 33.08
N VAL A 124 18.03 -37.34 33.56
CA VAL A 124 19.21 -36.46 33.46
C VAL A 124 19.55 -36.19 31.99
N GLU A 125 19.58 -37.22 31.14
CA GLU A 125 19.82 -37.06 29.70
C GLU A 125 18.71 -36.25 29.02
N LYS A 126 17.44 -36.43 29.44
CA LYS A 126 16.32 -35.63 28.93
C LYS A 126 16.45 -34.15 29.33
N ILE A 127 16.83 -33.86 30.57
CA ILE A 127 17.07 -32.49 31.05
C ILE A 127 18.22 -31.86 30.26
N ARG A 128 19.32 -32.58 30.06
CA ARG A 128 20.47 -32.11 29.28
C ARG A 128 20.09 -31.69 27.85
N ARG A 129 19.25 -32.48 27.16
CA ARG A 129 18.75 -32.11 25.82
C ARG A 129 17.85 -30.89 25.84
N LEU A 130 16.99 -30.77 26.84
CA LEU A 130 16.13 -29.60 26.99
C LEU A 130 16.94 -28.33 27.28
N GLU A 131 18.03 -28.45 28.03
CA GLU A 131 18.98 -27.35 28.27
C GLU A 131 19.69 -26.94 26.98
N GLU A 132 20.19 -27.90 26.18
CA GLU A 132 20.80 -27.62 24.88
C GLU A 132 19.83 -26.95 23.90
N ASP A 133 18.58 -27.42 23.84
CA ASP A 133 17.57 -26.83 22.97
C ASP A 133 17.16 -25.42 23.44
N LYS A 134 17.09 -25.20 24.77
CA LYS A 134 16.90 -23.86 25.33
C LYS A 134 18.05 -22.91 24.99
N GLU A 135 19.30 -23.38 25.06
CA GLU A 135 20.47 -22.57 24.67
C GLU A 135 20.44 -22.20 23.19
N LYS A 136 20.09 -23.15 22.31
CA LYS A 136 19.91 -22.87 20.87
C LYS A 136 18.82 -21.83 20.63
N LEU A 137 17.66 -21.97 21.27
CA LEU A 137 16.57 -20.99 21.15
C LEU A 137 16.98 -19.60 21.65
N LEU A 138 17.73 -19.52 22.75
CA LEU A 138 18.27 -18.25 23.25
C LEU A 138 19.28 -17.64 22.27
N ALA A 139 20.13 -18.46 21.64
CA ALA A 139 21.05 -18.02 20.60
C ALA A 139 20.31 -17.50 19.36
N ASP A 140 19.29 -18.22 18.90
CA ASP A 140 18.46 -17.83 17.76
C ASP A 140 17.67 -16.54 18.04
N HIS A 141 17.08 -16.41 19.23
CA HIS A 141 16.44 -15.17 19.67
C HIS A 141 17.44 -14.01 19.74
N GLY A 142 18.65 -14.25 20.25
CA GLY A 142 19.74 -13.27 20.25
C GLY A 142 20.13 -12.83 18.83
N ALA A 143 20.23 -13.78 17.89
CA ALA A 143 20.50 -13.47 16.49
C ALA A 143 19.36 -12.68 15.82
N MET A 144 18.10 -13.03 16.11
CA MET A 144 16.92 -12.30 15.64
C MET A 144 16.89 -10.87 16.18
N LEU A 145 17.18 -10.67 17.47
CA LEU A 145 17.27 -9.35 18.09
C LEU A 145 18.39 -8.51 17.47
N ASN A 146 19.57 -9.08 17.24
CA ASN A 146 20.66 -8.39 16.56
C ASN A 146 20.29 -7.99 15.13
N ASN A 147 19.62 -8.87 14.38
CA ASN A 147 19.12 -8.56 13.05
C ASN A 147 18.05 -7.46 13.07
N MET A 148 17.13 -7.49 14.04
CA MET A 148 16.12 -6.46 14.23
C MET A 148 16.76 -5.11 14.58
N GLN A 149 17.75 -5.09 15.49
CA GLN A 149 18.48 -3.89 15.87
C GLN A 149 19.29 -3.32 14.69
N LYS A 150 19.90 -4.19 13.87
CA LYS A 150 20.58 -3.78 12.63
C LYS A 150 19.61 -3.15 11.64
N ARG A 151 18.46 -3.77 11.39
CA ARG A 151 17.40 -3.21 10.52
C ARG A 151 16.88 -1.87 11.06
N TYR A 152 16.67 -1.76 12.36
CA TYR A 152 16.27 -0.50 12.99
C TYR A 152 17.31 0.59 12.77
N ALA A 153 18.61 0.30 12.96
CA ALA A 153 19.68 1.25 12.69
C ALA A 153 19.72 1.67 11.21
N GLU A 154 19.57 0.72 10.28
CA GLU A 154 19.47 1.01 8.85
C GLU A 154 18.28 1.91 8.53
N GLU A 155 17.08 1.62 9.05
CA GLU A 155 15.89 2.46 8.87
C GLU A 155 16.09 3.86 9.44
N VAL A 156 16.68 4.02 10.63
CA VAL A 156 17.01 5.33 11.19
C VAL A 156 17.94 6.11 10.26
N THR A 157 18.93 5.46 9.63
CA THR A 157 19.80 6.16 8.65
C THR A 157 19.07 6.52 7.37
N LYS A 158 18.13 5.69 6.89
CA LYS A 158 17.30 5.98 5.73
C LYS A 158 16.37 7.16 6.01
N VAL A 159 15.71 7.18 7.18
CA VAL A 159 14.85 8.29 7.62
C VAL A 159 15.66 9.59 7.64
N LYS A 160 16.85 9.60 8.25
CA LYS A 160 17.73 10.79 8.24
C LYS A 160 18.10 11.26 6.83
N LYS A 161 18.37 10.33 5.90
CA LYS A 161 18.63 10.68 4.49
C LYS A 161 17.39 11.28 3.83
N CYS A 162 16.21 10.69 4.05
CA CYS A 162 14.94 11.22 3.55
C CYS A 162 14.66 12.63 4.10
N GLU A 163 14.85 12.85 5.40
CA GLU A 163 14.72 14.17 6.04
C GLU A 163 15.68 15.21 5.43
N GLN A 164 16.93 14.82 5.15
CA GLN A 164 17.89 15.66 4.45
C GLN A 164 17.41 16.01 3.03
N THR A 165 16.89 15.04 2.28
CA THR A 165 16.33 15.32 0.94
C THR A 165 15.11 16.23 1.01
N ILE A 166 14.22 16.02 1.98
CA ILE A 166 13.05 16.86 2.21
C ILE A 166 13.48 18.29 2.56
N SER A 167 14.45 18.47 3.45
CA SER A 167 14.99 19.79 3.79
C SER A 167 15.60 20.51 2.59
N ASN A 168 16.32 19.77 1.73
CA ASN A 168 16.86 20.33 0.48
C ASN A 168 15.76 20.73 -0.51
N LEU A 169 14.71 19.91 -0.64
CA LEU A 169 13.54 20.25 -1.47
C LEU A 169 12.80 21.49 -0.94
N TYR A 170 12.63 21.62 0.38
CA TYR A 170 12.06 22.84 0.98
C TYR A 170 12.90 24.08 0.67
N LYS A 171 14.23 23.98 0.71
CA LYS A 171 15.11 25.10 0.31
C LYS A 171 14.94 25.46 -1.17
N GLN A 172 14.89 24.47 -2.06
CA GLN A 172 14.67 24.70 -3.49
C GLN A 172 13.29 25.32 -3.78
N ILE A 173 12.24 24.87 -3.10
CA ILE A 173 10.90 25.47 -3.20
C ILE A 173 10.96 26.93 -2.75
N HIS A 174 11.59 27.20 -1.61
CA HIS A 174 11.72 28.57 -1.11
C HIS A 174 12.49 29.49 -2.06
N GLU A 175 13.59 29.01 -2.66
CA GLU A 175 14.33 29.73 -3.70
C GLU A 175 13.47 30.00 -4.94
N LYS A 176 12.65 29.03 -5.36
CA LYS A 176 11.73 29.18 -6.49
C LYS A 176 10.58 30.14 -6.19
N ASP A 177 10.05 30.15 -4.98
CA ASP A 177 9.04 31.11 -4.54
C ASP A 177 9.60 32.53 -4.52
N GLN A 178 10.85 32.72 -4.05
CA GLN A 178 11.53 34.01 -4.14
C GLN A 178 11.72 34.46 -5.60
N GLN A 179 12.10 33.55 -6.50
CA GLN A 179 12.20 33.83 -7.94
C GLN A 179 10.83 34.21 -8.54
N LEU A 180 9.75 33.51 -8.17
CA LEU A 180 8.40 33.83 -8.60
C LEU A 180 7.95 35.21 -8.11
N GLN A 181 8.26 35.57 -6.86
CA GLN A 181 8.00 36.91 -6.34
C GLN A 181 8.76 37.98 -7.13
N ALA A 182 10.05 37.78 -7.40
CA ALA A 182 10.83 38.69 -8.24
C ALA A 182 10.21 38.83 -9.64
N ASN A 183 9.85 37.73 -10.29
CA ASN A 183 9.17 37.74 -11.59
C ASN A 183 7.83 38.49 -11.54
N SER A 184 7.05 38.33 -10.47
CA SER A 184 5.78 39.07 -10.30
C SER A 184 5.99 40.59 -10.24
N THR A 185 7.07 41.04 -9.58
CA THR A 185 7.40 42.47 -9.55
C THR A 185 7.82 42.99 -10.92
N ILE A 186 8.56 42.19 -11.69
CA ILE A 186 8.96 42.53 -13.06
C ILE A 186 7.73 42.59 -13.97
N ILE A 187 6.80 41.64 -13.87
CA ILE A 187 5.55 41.65 -14.64
C ILE A 187 4.73 42.91 -14.32
N ASN A 188 4.57 43.25 -13.05
CA ASN A 188 3.87 44.48 -12.65
C ASN A 188 4.54 45.75 -13.18
N GLN A 189 5.88 45.76 -13.26
CA GLN A 189 6.61 46.88 -13.88
C GLN A 189 6.40 46.91 -15.40
N PHE A 190 6.39 45.76 -16.06
CA PHE A 190 6.13 45.64 -17.49
C PHE A 190 4.72 46.11 -17.85
N GLU A 191 3.70 45.73 -17.07
CA GLU A 191 2.32 46.21 -17.23
C GLU A 191 2.24 47.73 -17.11
N LYS A 192 2.93 48.34 -16.14
CA LYS A 192 3.01 49.81 -16.02
C LYS A 192 3.62 50.46 -17.25
N VAL A 193 4.74 49.93 -17.75
CA VAL A 193 5.39 50.42 -18.97
C VAL A 193 4.48 50.24 -20.18
N GLN A 194 3.74 49.15 -20.27
CA GLN A 194 2.77 48.89 -21.33
C GLN A 194 1.60 49.88 -21.29
N ASP A 195 1.07 50.18 -20.11
CA ASP A 195 0.04 51.20 -19.90
C ASP A 195 0.54 52.60 -20.27
N GLU A 196 1.78 52.94 -19.90
CA GLU A 196 2.43 54.19 -20.31
C GLU A 196 2.59 54.27 -21.82
N MET A 197 3.06 53.19 -22.47
CA MET A 197 3.17 53.12 -23.93
C MET A 197 1.80 53.30 -24.61
N LEU A 198 0.75 52.69 -24.07
CA LEU A 198 -0.62 52.84 -24.57
C LEU A 198 -1.13 54.28 -24.39
N ARG A 199 -0.82 54.93 -23.27
CA ARG A 199 -1.15 56.35 -23.04
C ARG A 199 -0.45 57.25 -24.06
N TRP A 200 0.85 57.07 -24.26
CA TRP A 200 1.61 57.83 -25.27
C TRP A 200 1.09 57.59 -26.69
N LYS A 201 0.70 56.36 -27.02
CA LYS A 201 0.09 56.03 -28.31
C LYS A 201 -1.25 56.76 -28.52
N LYS A 202 -2.16 56.72 -27.54
CA LYS A 202 -3.43 57.46 -27.60
C LYS A 202 -3.20 58.97 -27.70
N GLN A 203 -2.20 59.49 -26.98
CA GLN A 203 -1.85 60.90 -27.02
C GLN A 203 -1.25 61.31 -28.37
N ALA A 204 -0.50 60.43 -29.03
CA ALA A 204 -0.01 60.65 -30.39
C ALA A 204 -1.16 60.68 -31.41
N GLU A 205 -2.09 59.71 -31.36
CA GLU A 205 -3.26 59.63 -32.26
C GLU A 205 -4.20 60.85 -32.15
N HIS A 206 -4.26 61.48 -30.97
CA HIS A 206 -5.05 62.71 -30.75
C HIS A 206 -4.27 64.00 -31.00
N THR A 207 -3.05 63.94 -31.54
CA THR A 207 -2.29 65.15 -31.86
C THR A 207 -3.06 65.96 -32.91
N PRO A 208 -3.41 67.24 -32.65
CA PRO A 208 -4.29 68.04 -33.52
C PRO A 208 -3.84 68.09 -34.98
N ARG A 209 -2.52 68.01 -35.21
CA ARG A 209 -1.91 67.97 -36.54
C ARG A 209 -2.34 66.75 -37.36
N GLU A 210 -2.48 65.58 -36.75
CA GLU A 210 -2.90 64.36 -37.44
C GLU A 210 -4.38 64.41 -37.81
N SER A 211 -5.25 64.87 -36.89
CA SER A 211 -6.68 65.09 -37.17
C SER A 211 -6.91 66.13 -38.28
N ILE A 212 -6.15 67.23 -38.28
CA ILE A 212 -6.20 68.25 -39.33
C ILE A 212 -5.76 67.67 -40.68
N LEU A 213 -4.70 66.86 -40.72
CA LEU A 213 -4.24 66.21 -41.96
C LEU A 213 -5.25 65.20 -42.49
N LEU A 214 -5.90 64.42 -41.62
CA LEU A 214 -6.97 63.49 -42.03
C LEU A 214 -8.18 64.24 -42.59
N HIS A 215 -8.57 65.35 -41.98
CA HIS A 215 -9.65 66.19 -42.49
C HIS A 215 -9.31 66.79 -43.87
N GLN A 216 -8.09 67.31 -44.03
CA GLN A 216 -7.60 67.83 -45.32
C GLN A 216 -7.55 66.75 -46.41
N LEU A 217 -7.15 65.52 -46.07
CA LEU A 217 -7.17 64.39 -47.01
C LEU A 217 -8.59 64.00 -47.41
N GLU A 218 -9.55 64.01 -46.47
CA GLU A 218 -10.94 63.70 -46.76
C GLU A 218 -11.59 64.79 -47.64
N GLU A 219 -11.29 66.07 -47.38
CA GLU A 219 -11.71 67.18 -48.22
C GLU A 219 -11.13 67.08 -49.64
N LEU A 220 -9.83 66.80 -49.78
CA LEU A 220 -9.19 66.59 -51.08
C LEU A 220 -9.79 65.39 -51.83
N LYS A 221 -10.08 64.30 -51.12
CA LYS A 221 -10.72 63.11 -51.70
C LYS A 221 -12.13 63.42 -52.19
N LYS A 222 -12.90 64.21 -51.44
CA LYS A 222 -14.23 64.66 -51.84
C LYS A 222 -14.16 65.56 -53.08
N SER A 223 -13.25 66.53 -53.09
CA SER A 223 -13.03 67.43 -54.24
C SER A 223 -12.65 66.67 -55.51
N HIS A 224 -11.71 65.72 -55.44
CA HIS A 224 -11.36 64.89 -56.60
C HIS A 224 -12.51 64.02 -57.10
N LYS A 225 -13.36 63.53 -56.18
CA LYS A 225 -14.55 62.74 -56.57
C LYS A 225 -15.56 63.59 -57.34
N GLU A 226 -15.81 64.81 -56.88
CA GLU A 226 -16.69 65.77 -57.55
C GLU A 226 -16.14 66.15 -58.94
N GLU A 227 -14.82 66.35 -59.06
CA GLU A 227 -14.18 66.65 -60.34
C GLU A 227 -14.27 65.48 -61.34
N LEU A 228 -14.08 64.23 -60.88
CA LEU A 228 -14.26 63.04 -61.70
C LEU A 228 -15.72 62.85 -62.15
N GLU A 229 -16.69 63.19 -61.31
CA GLU A 229 -18.11 63.15 -61.69
C GLU A 229 -18.45 64.22 -62.73
N LEU A 230 -17.92 65.44 -62.58
CA LEU A 230 -18.05 66.50 -63.58
C LEU A 230 -17.44 66.09 -64.92
N GLU A 231 -16.25 65.48 -64.93
CA GLU A 231 -15.65 65.02 -66.19
C GLU A 231 -16.34 63.80 -66.80
N ARG A 232 -16.93 62.92 -65.99
CA ARG A 232 -17.82 61.87 -66.49
C ARG A 232 -19.05 62.46 -67.17
N ASN A 233 -19.66 63.48 -66.57
CA ASN A 233 -20.83 64.17 -67.14
C ASN A 233 -20.50 64.95 -68.42
N ARG A 234 -19.30 65.56 -68.51
CA ARG A 234 -18.82 66.15 -69.77
C ARG A 234 -18.60 65.11 -70.86
N ARG A 235 -17.99 63.97 -70.51
CA ARG A 235 -17.80 62.85 -71.45
C ARG A 235 -19.13 62.27 -71.95
N SER A 236 -20.14 62.13 -71.09
CA SER A 236 -21.47 61.67 -71.53
C SER A 236 -22.17 62.68 -72.43
N ALA A 237 -22.08 63.98 -72.13
CA ALA A 237 -22.60 65.03 -72.99
C ALA A 237 -21.92 65.06 -74.37
N SER A 238 -20.60 64.86 -74.44
CA SER A 238 -19.87 64.75 -75.71
C SER A 238 -20.33 63.53 -76.53
N LYS A 239 -20.49 62.37 -75.88
CA LYS A 239 -20.99 61.16 -76.55
C LYS A 239 -22.37 61.37 -77.17
N ASN A 240 -23.30 62.00 -76.45
CA ASN A 240 -24.64 62.30 -76.98
C ASN A 240 -24.59 63.22 -78.22
N VAL A 241 -23.65 64.17 -78.24
CA VAL A 241 -23.45 65.05 -79.41
C VAL A 241 -22.90 64.26 -80.60
N ASP A 242 -21.99 63.33 -80.36
CA ASP A 242 -21.42 62.49 -81.42
C ASP A 242 -22.43 61.45 -81.93
N GLU A 243 -23.23 60.84 -81.07
CA GLU A 243 -24.37 59.98 -81.45
C GLU A 243 -25.39 60.75 -82.32
N ASN A 244 -25.68 62.01 -81.99
CA ASN A 244 -26.55 62.85 -82.83
C ASN A 244 -25.93 63.17 -84.20
N LYS A 245 -24.61 63.35 -84.28
CA LYS A 245 -23.91 63.55 -85.56
C LYS A 245 -23.91 62.26 -86.38
N GLU A 246 -23.66 61.11 -85.76
CA GLU A 246 -23.72 59.80 -86.40
C GLU A 246 -25.13 59.50 -86.93
N GLY A 247 -26.18 59.80 -86.16
CA GLY A 247 -27.57 59.67 -86.61
C GLY A 247 -27.87 60.55 -87.84
N ARG A 248 -27.36 61.78 -87.86
CA ARG A 248 -27.50 62.67 -89.03
C ARG A 248 -26.70 62.19 -90.24
N ILE A 249 -25.53 61.59 -90.03
CA ILE A 249 -24.75 60.96 -91.11
C ILE A 249 -25.53 59.76 -91.65
N PHE A 250 -26.08 58.91 -90.80
CA PHE A 250 -26.90 57.77 -91.21
C PHE A 250 -28.13 58.18 -92.04
N GLU A 251 -28.83 59.25 -91.66
CA GLU A 251 -29.93 59.82 -92.47
C GLU A 251 -29.44 60.32 -93.83
N LEU A 252 -28.28 60.96 -93.88
CA LEU A 252 -27.67 61.42 -95.13
C LEU A 252 -27.23 60.24 -96.02
N GLU A 253 -26.63 59.20 -95.42
CA GLU A 253 -26.24 57.97 -96.10
C GLU A 253 -27.45 57.25 -96.70
N GLN A 254 -28.54 57.10 -95.94
CA GLN A 254 -29.78 56.50 -96.44
C GLN A 254 -30.37 57.31 -97.61
N ARG A 255 -30.30 58.64 -97.55
CA ARG A 255 -30.76 59.50 -98.64
C ARG A 255 -29.87 59.39 -99.88
N VAL A 256 -28.56 59.28 -99.69
CA VAL A 256 -27.62 59.02 -100.79
C VAL A 256 -27.88 57.64 -101.40
N GLU A 257 -28.13 56.62 -100.59
CA GLU A 257 -28.48 55.27 -101.07
C GLU A 257 -29.79 55.26 -101.85
N ALA A 258 -30.82 55.98 -101.39
CA ALA A 258 -32.07 56.15 -102.13
C ALA A 258 -31.86 56.87 -103.47
N LEU A 259 -31.03 57.92 -103.51
CA LEU A 259 -30.66 58.62 -104.76
C LEU A 259 -29.84 57.72 -105.68
N MET A 260 -28.93 56.91 -105.16
CA MET A 260 -28.18 55.91 -105.94
C MET A 260 -29.13 54.86 -106.52
N GLY A 261 -30.14 54.42 -105.76
CA GLY A 261 -31.20 53.54 -106.26
C GLY A 261 -32.00 54.16 -107.40
N GLN A 262 -32.34 55.46 -107.31
CA GLN A 262 -33.01 56.20 -108.39
C GLN A 262 -32.11 56.35 -109.64
N ILE A 263 -30.80 56.59 -109.45
CA ILE A 263 -29.84 56.65 -110.57
C ILE A 263 -29.75 55.27 -111.22
N ALA A 264 -29.68 54.19 -110.46
CA ALA A 264 -29.63 52.83 -110.99
C ALA A 264 -30.89 52.48 -111.81
N SER A 265 -32.09 52.89 -111.37
CA SER A 265 -33.31 52.71 -112.17
C SER A 265 -33.27 53.54 -113.46
N LEU A 266 -32.78 54.78 -113.41
CA LEU A 266 -32.63 55.61 -114.61
C LEU A 266 -31.58 55.05 -115.58
N GLU A 267 -30.49 54.46 -115.08
CA GLU A 267 -29.49 53.77 -115.89
C GLU A 267 -30.04 52.49 -116.52
N HIS A 268 -30.88 51.74 -115.79
CA HIS A 268 -31.58 50.57 -116.34
C HIS A 268 -32.56 50.97 -117.45
N ASP A 269 -33.36 52.02 -117.25
CA ASP A 269 -34.25 52.56 -118.27
C ASP A 269 -33.47 53.07 -119.49
N ARG A 270 -32.33 53.74 -119.25
CA ARG A 270 -31.42 54.18 -120.32
C ARG A 270 -30.83 52.99 -121.08
N ALA A 271 -30.49 51.89 -120.41
CA ALA A 271 -29.99 50.68 -121.05
C ALA A 271 -31.08 50.01 -121.91
N ASN A 272 -32.31 49.91 -121.40
CA ASN A 272 -33.45 49.38 -122.16
C ASN A 272 -33.77 50.24 -123.40
N LEU A 273 -33.74 51.56 -123.28
CA LEU A 273 -33.89 52.47 -124.43
C LEU A 273 -32.75 52.32 -125.44
N LYS A 274 -31.53 52.03 -124.97
CA LYS A 274 -30.37 51.79 -125.83
C LYS A 274 -30.45 50.45 -126.56
N GLU A 275 -30.98 49.41 -125.91
CA GLU A 275 -31.24 48.10 -126.53
C GLU A 275 -32.34 48.20 -127.61
N GLN A 276 -33.39 48.99 -127.37
CA GLN A 276 -34.39 49.32 -128.39
C GLN A 276 -33.78 50.10 -129.57
N LEU A 277 -32.80 50.98 -129.32
CA LEU A 277 -32.07 51.71 -130.35
C LEU A 277 -31.18 50.78 -131.19
N GLU A 278 -30.47 49.84 -130.55
CA GLU A 278 -29.66 48.82 -131.24
C GLU A 278 -30.51 47.83 -132.06
N GLU A 279 -31.75 47.52 -131.65
CA GLU A 279 -32.70 46.75 -132.47
C GLU A 279 -33.22 47.53 -133.69
N THR A 280 -33.32 48.87 -133.60
CA THR A 280 -33.65 49.72 -134.75
C THR A 280 -32.45 49.98 -135.68
N GLU A 281 -31.23 50.10 -135.15
CA GLU A 281 -30.00 50.29 -135.94
C GLU A 281 -29.57 49.01 -136.69
N LYS A 282 -29.93 47.81 -136.23
CA LYS A 282 -29.66 46.55 -136.96
C LYS A 282 -30.53 46.32 -138.20
N ARG A 283 -31.53 47.18 -138.49
CA ARG A 283 -32.31 47.18 -139.74
C ARG A 283 -31.87 48.22 -140.77
N GLU A 284 -30.98 49.15 -140.41
CA GLU A 284 -30.40 50.14 -141.33
C GLU A 284 -28.90 49.87 -141.53
N VAL A 285 -28.63 48.79 -142.29
CA VAL A 285 -27.66 48.69 -143.39
C VAL A 285 -26.37 49.52 -143.27
N SER A 286 -25.26 48.77 -143.19
CA SER A 286 -24.09 48.92 -144.08
C SER A 286 -23.68 50.36 -144.43
N ASN A 287 -22.67 50.90 -143.75
CA ASN A 287 -21.54 51.54 -144.43
C ASN A 287 -20.41 51.92 -143.47
N SER A 288 -19.23 51.39 -143.79
CA SER A 288 -17.94 52.08 -143.73
C SER A 288 -17.54 52.67 -142.36
N SER A 289 -16.84 51.92 -141.49
CA SER A 289 -15.39 51.65 -141.52
C SER A 289 -14.47 52.79 -141.02
N ASN A 290 -13.65 52.42 -140.03
CA ASN A 290 -12.29 52.87 -139.65
C ASN A 290 -12.26 53.53 -138.24
N SER A 291 -12.04 52.77 -137.16
CA SER A 291 -10.78 52.13 -136.71
C SER A 291 -9.63 53.12 -136.50
N ILE A 292 -9.21 53.31 -135.24
CA ILE A 292 -7.84 53.07 -134.77
C ILE A 292 -7.91 52.55 -133.33
N HIS A 293 -7.13 51.48 -133.13
CA HIS A 293 -6.96 50.62 -131.96
C HIS A 293 -5.81 51.13 -131.07
N ASP A 294 -5.89 50.92 -129.75
CA ASP A 294 -4.95 50.08 -128.96
C ASP A 294 -5.39 50.07 -127.47
N VAL A 295 -5.84 48.98 -126.84
CA VAL A 295 -5.21 47.67 -126.48
C VAL A 295 -4.42 47.82 -125.16
N ILE A 296 -4.92 47.33 -123.99
CA ILE A 296 -4.47 46.16 -123.16
C ILE A 296 -5.04 46.36 -121.71
N PRO A 297 -5.33 45.33 -120.86
CA PRO A 297 -6.71 44.91 -120.60
C PRO A 297 -7.10 44.78 -119.10
N ARG A 298 -8.38 44.45 -118.90
CA ARG A 298 -8.95 43.85 -117.68
C ARG A 298 -8.15 42.62 -117.20
N LYS A 299 -8.02 42.46 -115.87
CA LYS A 299 -8.63 41.38 -115.08
C LYS A 299 -8.14 41.37 -113.62
N ASN A 300 -9.12 41.48 -112.71
CA ASN A 300 -9.32 40.67 -111.51
C ASN A 300 -8.11 40.28 -110.65
N LEU A 301 -8.09 40.80 -109.42
CA LEU A 301 -7.66 40.00 -108.27
C LEU A 301 -8.55 40.21 -107.03
N LYS A 302 -9.84 39.95 -107.24
CA LYS A 302 -10.71 39.30 -106.24
C LYS A 302 -10.24 37.83 -106.09
N LEU A 303 -9.00 37.58 -105.69
CA LEU A 303 -8.48 36.21 -105.42
C LEU A 303 -7.18 36.14 -104.59
N VAL A 304 -6.94 37.06 -103.64
CA VAL A 304 -5.89 36.85 -102.61
C VAL A 304 -6.40 37.06 -101.18
N PHE A 305 -7.51 37.77 -100.96
CA PHE A 305 -8.07 37.92 -99.61
C PHE A 305 -9.14 36.89 -99.23
N VAL A 306 -9.63 36.08 -100.18
CA VAL A 306 -10.65 35.04 -99.91
C VAL A 306 -10.02 33.68 -99.54
N LYS A 307 -8.69 33.48 -99.70
CA LYS A 307 -8.01 32.24 -99.27
C LYS A 307 -7.39 32.30 -97.87
N THR A 308 -7.42 33.45 -97.18
CA THR A 308 -6.86 33.59 -95.82
C THR A 308 -7.93 33.73 -94.74
N TYR A 309 -9.15 34.16 -95.08
CA TYR A 309 -10.22 34.34 -94.10
C TYR A 309 -11.11 33.09 -93.91
N GLU A 310 -11.07 32.14 -94.85
CA GLU A 310 -11.80 30.86 -94.75
C GLU A 310 -11.01 29.76 -94.02
N LYS A 311 -9.84 30.06 -93.45
CA LYS A 311 -9.04 29.14 -92.61
C LYS A 311 -9.13 29.41 -91.10
N LEU A 312 -9.97 30.35 -90.65
CA LEU A 312 -10.01 30.78 -89.25
C LEU A 312 -11.41 30.71 -88.60
N LYS A 313 -12.35 29.93 -89.17
CA LYS A 313 -13.73 29.89 -88.65
C LYS A 313 -14.42 28.52 -88.62
N ALA A 314 -13.72 27.40 -88.78
CA ALA A 314 -14.32 26.06 -88.58
C ALA A 314 -13.27 25.04 -88.09
N ALA A 315 -13.62 24.30 -87.02
CA ALA A 315 -12.80 23.42 -86.14
C ALA A 315 -11.97 24.23 -85.11
N GLU A 316 -12.30 24.34 -83.82
CA GLU A 316 -12.68 23.32 -82.80
C GLU A 316 -11.71 22.13 -82.79
N ASP A 317 -10.97 22.01 -81.68
CA ASP A 317 -9.90 21.06 -81.31
C ASP A 317 -8.55 21.18 -82.03
N PHE A 318 -7.69 22.04 -81.45
CA PHE A 318 -6.28 22.22 -81.77
C PHE A 318 -5.42 21.65 -80.62
N ASP A 319 -4.81 20.47 -80.82
CA ASP A 319 -3.92 19.83 -79.83
C ASP A 319 -2.44 19.88 -80.28
N VAL A 320 -1.61 20.36 -79.35
CA VAL A 320 -0.26 20.90 -79.49
C VAL A 320 0.80 19.79 -79.53
N TYR A 321 0.46 18.53 -79.27
CA TYR A 321 1.45 17.47 -78.99
C TYR A 321 2.06 16.71 -80.20
N ASN A 322 1.50 16.82 -81.40
CA ASN A 322 2.17 16.35 -82.64
C ASN A 322 2.83 17.49 -83.45
N VAL A 323 2.61 18.74 -83.03
CA VAL A 323 3.48 19.91 -83.27
C VAL A 323 4.61 19.97 -82.22
N LEU A 324 4.48 19.23 -81.11
CA LEU A 324 5.59 18.98 -80.19
C LEU A 324 6.42 17.74 -80.54
N SER A 325 6.12 16.95 -81.58
CA SER A 325 6.87 15.71 -81.97
C SER A 325 7.58 15.05 -80.78
N LEU A 326 6.84 14.85 -79.69
CA LEU A 326 7.42 14.40 -78.44
C LEU A 326 7.54 12.88 -78.52
N GLU A 327 8.78 12.41 -78.72
CA GLU A 327 9.24 11.28 -77.92
C GLU A 327 9.36 11.78 -76.46
N ARG A 328 8.62 11.13 -75.56
CA ARG A 328 8.73 11.34 -74.10
C ARG A 328 9.84 10.43 -73.56
N PRO A 329 10.45 10.75 -72.41
CA PRO A 329 11.53 11.71 -72.20
C PRO A 329 12.84 10.98 -71.78
N SER A 330 14.02 11.48 -72.19
CA SER A 330 15.25 11.27 -71.43
C SER A 330 15.87 12.62 -71.09
N VAL A 331 16.20 12.76 -69.81
CA VAL A 331 16.62 13.95 -69.09
C VAL A 331 17.82 14.63 -69.75
N PRO A 332 17.78 15.96 -69.99
CA PRO A 332 19.02 16.73 -70.07
C PRO A 332 18.96 18.00 -69.20
N GLN A 333 19.71 17.96 -68.10
CA GLN A 333 20.69 18.94 -67.54
C GLN A 333 20.71 20.44 -67.94
N GLN A 334 19.70 21.03 -68.58
CA GLN A 334 19.70 22.43 -69.04
C GLN A 334 18.79 23.38 -68.24
N ALA A 335 18.47 23.04 -66.99
CA ALA A 335 17.74 23.93 -66.07
C ALA A 335 18.65 24.88 -65.25
N LEU A 336 19.96 24.91 -65.50
CA LEU A 336 20.92 25.71 -64.72
C LEU A 336 21.47 26.95 -65.45
N GLU A 337 21.21 27.12 -66.75
CA GLU A 337 21.70 28.30 -67.50
C GLU A 337 20.65 29.39 -67.76
N TYR A 338 19.36 29.06 -67.73
CA TYR A 338 18.31 30.06 -68.01
C TYR A 338 18.05 31.03 -66.84
N ASN A 339 18.40 30.66 -65.60
CA ASN A 339 18.28 31.56 -64.44
C ASN A 339 19.37 32.65 -64.39
N ASN A 340 20.42 32.56 -65.21
CA ASN A 340 21.49 33.57 -65.27
C ASN A 340 21.30 34.62 -66.37
N GLN A 341 20.28 34.49 -67.24
CA GLN A 341 19.97 35.51 -68.26
C GLN A 341 18.91 36.52 -67.80
N VAL A 342 18.11 36.22 -66.78
CA VAL A 342 17.11 37.15 -66.23
C VAL A 342 17.74 38.19 -65.28
N THR A 343 19.01 38.03 -64.89
CA THR A 343 19.71 38.97 -63.99
C THR A 343 20.52 40.06 -64.71
N LYS A 344 20.63 40.04 -66.04
CA LYS A 344 21.42 41.02 -66.80
C LYS A 344 20.62 42.10 -67.54
N THR A 345 19.29 42.01 -67.62
CA THR A 345 18.44 42.99 -68.31
C THR A 345 17.57 43.84 -67.38
N THR A 346 17.75 43.73 -66.06
CA THR A 346 17.04 44.52 -65.04
C THR A 346 17.98 45.45 -64.26
N THR A 347 19.03 45.97 -64.90
CA THR A 347 19.96 46.92 -64.26
C THR A 347 19.50 48.38 -64.25
N ASN A 348 18.27 48.71 -64.66
CA ASN A 348 17.76 50.09 -64.61
C ASN A 348 16.41 50.24 -63.88
N CYS A 349 16.12 49.40 -62.88
CA CYS A 349 14.95 49.60 -62.01
C CYS A 349 15.33 49.43 -60.54
N ASP A 350 15.55 50.55 -59.83
CA ASP A 350 15.93 50.58 -58.41
C ASP A 350 14.93 49.83 -57.50
N LYS A 351 13.65 49.82 -57.88
CA LYS A 351 12.60 49.06 -57.16
C LYS A 351 12.79 47.54 -57.26
N CYS A 352 13.35 47.04 -58.36
CA CYS A 352 13.57 45.60 -58.55
C CYS A 352 14.81 45.10 -57.78
N THR A 353 15.84 45.95 -57.62
CA THR A 353 17.02 45.62 -56.79
C THR A 353 16.71 45.59 -55.30
N GLU A 354 15.85 46.48 -54.81
CA GLU A 354 15.39 46.48 -53.41
C GLU A 354 14.55 45.23 -53.12
N SER A 355 13.60 44.90 -54.01
CA SER A 355 12.79 43.69 -53.90
C SER A 355 13.61 42.40 -53.95
N TYR A 356 14.71 42.35 -54.73
CA TYR A 356 15.62 41.21 -54.73
C TYR A 356 16.38 41.05 -53.41
N LYS A 357 16.81 42.16 -52.78
CA LYS A 357 17.45 42.13 -51.45
C LYS A 357 16.46 41.67 -50.37
N GLU A 358 15.22 42.14 -50.41
CA GLU A 358 14.14 41.68 -49.53
C GLU A 358 13.88 40.18 -49.71
N LEU A 359 13.83 39.69 -50.95
CA LEU A 359 13.61 38.28 -51.25
C LEU A 359 14.77 37.38 -50.77
N GLN A 360 16.01 37.87 -50.84
CA GLN A 360 17.18 37.20 -50.25
C GLN A 360 17.14 37.21 -48.72
N TYR A 361 16.72 38.32 -48.11
CA TYR A 361 16.50 38.39 -46.67
C TYR A 361 15.41 37.39 -46.22
N PHE A 362 14.25 37.36 -46.88
CA PHE A 362 13.20 36.37 -46.59
C PHE A 362 13.68 34.94 -46.79
N LYS A 363 14.47 34.62 -47.82
CA LYS A 363 15.10 33.30 -47.98
C LYS A 363 16.05 32.96 -46.83
N SER A 364 16.82 33.92 -46.33
CA SER A 364 17.70 33.72 -45.18
C SER A 364 16.92 33.46 -43.89
N VAL A 365 15.83 34.18 -43.68
CA VAL A 365 14.92 34.01 -42.54
C VAL A 365 14.18 32.67 -42.63
N ILE A 366 13.69 32.29 -43.81
CA ILE A 366 13.06 30.98 -44.04
C ILE A 366 14.05 29.86 -43.75
N ASN A 367 15.29 29.94 -44.24
CA ASN A 367 16.33 28.94 -43.92
C ASN A 367 16.65 28.90 -42.42
N HIS A 368 16.69 30.05 -41.73
CA HIS A 368 16.91 30.10 -40.29
C HIS A 368 15.76 29.43 -39.53
N LEU A 369 14.51 29.73 -39.88
CA LEU A 369 13.33 29.10 -39.29
C LEU A 369 13.28 27.60 -39.59
N GLN A 370 13.61 27.17 -40.81
CA GLN A 370 13.70 25.75 -41.16
C GLN A 370 14.78 25.02 -40.33
N ASN A 371 15.95 25.64 -40.13
CA ASN A 371 16.99 25.09 -39.25
C ASN A 371 16.55 25.06 -37.79
N GLN A 372 15.86 26.09 -37.30
CA GLN A 372 15.31 26.09 -35.94
C GLN A 372 14.26 25.00 -35.75
N VAL A 373 13.34 24.81 -36.70
CA VAL A 373 12.34 23.74 -36.67
C VAL A 373 13.04 22.38 -36.62
N LYS A 374 14.06 22.17 -37.45
CA LYS A 374 14.82 20.90 -37.46
C LYS A 374 15.54 20.64 -36.13
N VAL A 375 16.15 21.65 -35.52
CA VAL A 375 16.79 21.52 -34.20
C VAL A 375 15.75 21.22 -33.12
N LEU A 376 14.57 21.84 -33.18
CA LEU A 376 13.47 21.56 -32.26
C LEU A 376 12.92 20.14 -32.44
N GLU A 377 12.80 19.66 -33.68
CA GLU A 377 12.41 18.27 -34.00
C GLU A 377 13.42 17.27 -33.43
N ASP A 378 14.72 17.50 -33.64
CA ASP A 378 15.79 16.65 -33.10
C ASP A 378 15.79 16.64 -31.57
N ASN A 379 15.60 17.80 -30.93
CA ASN A 379 15.47 17.91 -29.48
C ASN A 379 14.23 17.19 -28.93
N HIS A 380 13.09 17.31 -29.62
CA HIS A 380 11.87 16.60 -29.25
C HIS A 380 12.02 15.08 -29.40
N GLU A 381 12.65 14.61 -30.48
CA GLU A 381 12.95 13.19 -30.69
C GLU A 381 13.89 12.66 -29.59
N GLN A 382 14.93 13.41 -29.24
CA GLN A 382 15.84 13.05 -28.16
C GLN A 382 15.13 12.99 -26.80
N THR A 383 14.30 14.00 -26.50
CA THR A 383 13.51 14.06 -25.26
C THR A 383 12.53 12.88 -25.20
N ARG A 384 11.87 12.54 -26.31
CA ARG A 384 10.96 11.38 -26.40
C ARG A 384 11.70 10.07 -26.10
N LYS A 385 12.91 9.88 -26.64
CA LYS A 385 13.74 8.70 -26.35
C LYS A 385 14.11 8.61 -24.87
N THR A 386 14.55 9.71 -24.27
CA THR A 386 14.88 9.71 -22.82
C THR A 386 13.67 9.38 -21.95
N HIS A 387 12.48 9.91 -22.28
CA HIS A 387 11.26 9.56 -21.57
C HIS A 387 10.87 8.10 -21.77
N GLU A 388 11.06 7.55 -22.97
CA GLU A 388 10.79 6.15 -23.26
C GLU A 388 11.73 5.22 -22.45
N ASP A 389 13.01 5.55 -22.36
CA ASP A 389 13.99 4.79 -21.57
C ASP A 389 13.70 4.86 -20.07
N VAL A 390 13.34 6.04 -19.55
CA VAL A 390 12.90 6.20 -18.16
C VAL A 390 11.61 5.41 -17.91
N ALA A 391 10.64 5.45 -18.83
CA ALA A 391 9.40 4.69 -18.70
C ALA A 391 9.64 3.17 -18.76
N LYS A 392 10.62 2.69 -19.54
CA LYS A 392 11.06 1.29 -19.53
C LYS A 392 11.73 0.93 -18.21
N SER A 393 12.63 1.77 -17.71
CA SER A 393 13.29 1.56 -16.41
C SER A 393 12.30 1.52 -15.25
N LEU A 394 11.31 2.42 -15.22
CA LEU A 394 10.27 2.43 -14.20
C LEU A 394 9.37 1.20 -14.30
N ARG A 395 8.99 0.77 -15.51
CA ARG A 395 8.22 -0.47 -15.72
C ARG A 395 8.98 -1.70 -15.22
N ASN A 396 10.25 -1.82 -15.55
CA ASN A 396 11.09 -2.92 -15.05
C ASN A 396 11.18 -2.89 -13.52
N ARG A 397 11.34 -1.69 -12.93
CA ARG A 397 11.39 -1.55 -11.47
C ARG A 397 10.08 -1.92 -10.79
N ILE A 398 8.94 -1.61 -11.40
CA ILE A 398 7.62 -2.03 -10.90
C ILE A 398 7.53 -3.56 -10.91
N VAL A 399 7.88 -4.21 -12.02
CA VAL A 399 7.86 -5.68 -12.14
C VAL A 399 8.78 -6.33 -11.09
N GLU A 400 10.01 -5.83 -10.90
CA GLU A 400 10.91 -6.32 -9.85
C GLU A 400 10.31 -6.19 -8.45
N LEU A 401 9.63 -5.08 -8.16
CA LEU A 401 8.97 -4.85 -6.88
C LEU A 401 7.78 -5.81 -6.70
N GLU A 402 6.96 -5.99 -7.73
CA GLU A 402 5.84 -6.95 -7.75
C GLU A 402 6.34 -8.38 -7.49
N GLU A 403 7.38 -8.83 -8.20
CA GLU A 403 7.98 -10.16 -7.98
C GLU A 403 8.56 -10.31 -6.57
N SER A 404 9.19 -9.26 -6.03
CA SER A 404 9.72 -9.31 -4.66
C SER A 404 8.62 -9.39 -3.61
N GLN A 405 7.52 -8.67 -3.82
CA GLN A 405 6.34 -8.69 -2.96
C GLN A 405 5.64 -10.05 -3.03
N GLU A 406 5.46 -10.60 -4.24
CA GLU A 406 4.88 -11.93 -4.44
C GLU A 406 5.71 -12.99 -3.70
N LYS A 407 7.04 -12.98 -3.82
CA LYS A 407 7.92 -13.87 -3.05
C LYS A 407 7.71 -13.73 -1.55
N THR A 408 7.73 -12.51 -1.02
CA THR A 408 7.53 -12.30 0.43
C THR A 408 6.15 -12.77 0.90
N TYR A 409 5.12 -12.63 0.06
CA TYR A 409 3.78 -13.13 0.35
C TYR A 409 3.73 -14.66 0.32
N THR A 410 4.38 -15.30 -0.66
CA THR A 410 4.47 -16.77 -0.72
C THR A 410 5.24 -17.34 0.48
N ASP A 411 6.30 -16.66 0.92
CA ASP A 411 7.07 -17.06 2.10
C ASP A 411 6.23 -16.95 3.37
N LEU A 412 5.56 -15.81 3.59
CA LEU A 412 4.70 -15.59 4.76
C LEU A 412 3.50 -16.54 4.78
N THR A 413 2.89 -16.82 3.62
CA THR A 413 1.80 -17.79 3.53
C THR A 413 2.29 -19.21 3.77
N SER A 414 3.51 -19.57 3.36
CA SER A 414 4.10 -20.87 3.67
C SER A 414 4.42 -21.01 5.17
N GLU A 415 4.90 -19.95 5.82
CA GLU A 415 5.22 -19.95 7.25
C GLU A 415 3.96 -20.06 8.11
N THR A 416 2.91 -19.31 7.75
CA THR A 416 1.61 -19.39 8.43
C THR A 416 0.98 -20.76 8.26
N LYS A 417 1.00 -21.35 7.04
CA LYS A 417 0.59 -22.74 6.82
C LYS A 417 1.40 -23.72 7.69
N ARG A 418 2.72 -23.55 7.80
CA ARG A 418 3.56 -24.39 8.65
C ARG A 418 3.13 -24.31 10.12
N LYS A 419 2.93 -23.09 10.65
CA LYS A 419 2.45 -22.88 12.04
C LYS A 419 1.08 -23.52 12.27
N VAL A 420 0.17 -23.43 11.30
CA VAL A 420 -1.13 -24.10 11.38
C VAL A 420 -0.95 -25.62 11.45
N THR A 421 -0.13 -26.21 10.60
CA THR A 421 0.13 -27.66 10.65
C THR A 421 0.80 -28.11 11.96
N GLU A 422 1.69 -27.30 12.53
CA GLU A 422 2.32 -27.58 13.82
C GLU A 422 1.29 -27.56 14.96
N LEU A 423 0.40 -26.56 14.98
CA LEU A 423 -0.68 -26.46 15.97
C LEU A 423 -1.70 -27.61 15.83
N GLU A 424 -2.06 -27.97 14.60
CA GLU A 424 -2.94 -29.11 14.32
C GLU A 424 -2.33 -30.42 14.83
N GLN A 425 -1.02 -30.62 14.62
CA GLN A 425 -0.31 -31.79 15.15
C GLN A 425 -0.28 -31.81 16.68
N GLU A 426 -0.08 -30.67 17.34
CA GLU A 426 -0.10 -30.63 18.81
C GLU A 426 -1.50 -30.88 19.38
N ILE A 427 -2.55 -30.34 18.75
CA ILE A 427 -3.95 -30.65 19.09
C ILE A 427 -4.22 -32.14 18.90
N GLN A 428 -3.74 -32.74 17.82
CA GLN A 428 -3.89 -34.16 17.56
C GLN A 428 -3.18 -35.02 18.61
N LYS A 429 -1.95 -34.66 19.00
CA LYS A 429 -1.24 -35.32 20.10
C LYS A 429 -1.97 -35.17 21.44
N GLN A 430 -2.58 -34.02 21.72
CA GLN A 430 -3.41 -33.84 22.91
C GLN A 430 -4.65 -34.73 22.89
N ARG A 431 -5.33 -34.84 21.74
CA ARG A 431 -6.47 -35.76 21.57
C ARG A 431 -6.06 -37.21 21.78
N GLU A 432 -4.92 -37.63 21.23
CA GLU A 432 -4.38 -38.99 21.44
C GLU A 432 -4.04 -39.26 22.90
N ARG A 433 -3.36 -38.32 23.59
CA ARG A 433 -3.11 -38.42 25.03
C ARG A 433 -4.41 -38.52 25.84
N MET A 434 -5.42 -37.72 25.50
CA MET A 434 -6.73 -37.78 26.13
C MET A 434 -7.41 -39.13 25.92
N ILE A 435 -7.34 -39.69 24.70
CA ILE A 435 -7.86 -41.04 24.41
C ILE A 435 -7.14 -42.08 25.27
N THR A 436 -5.80 -42.04 25.38
CA THR A 436 -5.06 -42.99 26.23
C THR A 436 -5.44 -42.90 27.70
N VAL A 437 -5.65 -41.69 28.23
CA VAL A 437 -6.11 -41.49 29.62
C VAL A 437 -7.53 -42.02 29.80
N ILE A 438 -8.41 -41.80 28.83
CA ILE A 438 -9.78 -42.36 28.86
C ILE A 438 -9.72 -43.89 28.84
N GLU A 439 -8.87 -44.51 28.02
CA GLU A 439 -8.68 -45.96 28.01
C GLU A 439 -8.14 -46.49 29.34
N GLU A 440 -7.18 -45.80 29.96
CA GLU A 440 -6.69 -46.15 31.31
C GLU A 440 -7.79 -46.05 32.36
N LYS A 441 -8.57 -44.97 32.35
CA LYS A 441 -9.72 -44.81 33.26
C LYS A 441 -10.79 -45.86 33.02
N ASN A 442 -11.04 -46.24 31.76
CA ASN A 442 -11.96 -47.34 31.45
C ASN A 442 -11.44 -48.69 31.96
N ARG A 443 -10.13 -48.97 31.89
CA ARG A 443 -9.54 -50.17 32.51
C ARG A 443 -9.65 -50.14 34.03
N GLU A 444 -9.39 -49.01 34.67
CA GLU A 444 -9.58 -48.83 36.12
C GLU A 444 -11.04 -49.08 36.52
N ILE A 445 -11.99 -48.50 35.78
CA ILE A 445 -13.43 -48.73 35.99
C ILE A 445 -13.77 -50.21 35.83
N GLU A 446 -13.20 -50.90 34.83
CA GLU A 446 -13.43 -52.33 34.61
C GLU A 446 -12.90 -53.18 35.77
N ILE A 447 -11.71 -52.87 36.30
CA ILE A 447 -11.15 -53.53 37.48
C ILE A 447 -12.04 -53.28 38.71
N VAL A 448 -12.52 -52.05 38.91
CA VAL A 448 -13.43 -51.71 40.01
C VAL A 448 -14.75 -52.47 39.86
N LYS A 449 -15.32 -52.57 38.64
CA LYS A 449 -16.51 -53.37 38.37
C LYS A 449 -16.28 -54.85 38.67
N GLN A 450 -15.16 -55.43 38.22
CA GLN A 450 -14.80 -56.81 38.52
C GLN A 450 -14.66 -57.05 40.03
N THR A 451 -14.02 -56.12 40.75
CA THR A 451 -13.90 -56.20 42.22
C THR A 451 -15.26 -56.11 42.90
N ILE A 452 -16.17 -55.26 42.43
CA ILE A 452 -17.55 -55.17 42.94
C ILE A 452 -18.32 -56.47 42.63
N ASP A 453 -18.16 -57.04 41.43
CA ASP A 453 -18.80 -58.30 41.05
C ASP A 453 -18.25 -59.49 41.84
N GLU A 454 -16.94 -59.52 42.14
CA GLU A 454 -16.31 -60.48 43.05
C GLU A 454 -16.83 -60.31 44.48
N MET A 455 -16.91 -59.07 44.98
CA MET A 455 -17.52 -58.79 46.29
C MET A 455 -18.99 -59.26 46.32
N ARG A 456 -19.77 -59.02 45.27
CA ARG A 456 -21.15 -59.53 45.15
C ARG A 456 -21.20 -61.06 45.14
N LYS A 457 -20.29 -61.74 44.45
CA LYS A 457 -20.18 -63.22 44.48
C LYS A 457 -19.79 -63.75 45.86
N THR A 458 -18.97 -63.02 46.61
CA THR A 458 -18.60 -63.40 48.00
C THR A 458 -19.66 -63.05 49.04
N HIS A 459 -20.63 -62.18 48.72
CA HIS A 459 -21.65 -61.71 49.65
C HIS A 459 -23.06 -62.26 49.38
N CYS A 460 -23.17 -63.38 48.67
CA CYS A 460 -24.44 -64.10 48.51
C CYS A 460 -24.29 -65.58 48.86
N HIS A 461 -24.29 -65.88 50.16
CA HIS A 461 -25.01 -67.05 50.67
C HIS A 461 -26.41 -66.57 51.08
N ASP A 462 -27.33 -66.55 50.11
CA ASP A 462 -28.68 -67.11 50.20
C ASP A 462 -29.52 -66.69 48.97
N PRO A 463 -30.35 -67.59 48.42
CA PRO A 463 -31.20 -67.31 47.28
C PRO A 463 -32.53 -66.74 47.74
N VAL A 464 -32.81 -65.48 47.41
CA VAL A 464 -34.18 -64.95 47.38
C VAL A 464 -34.41 -64.25 46.04
N ASP A 465 -35.51 -64.63 45.41
CA ASP A 465 -35.99 -64.29 44.07
C ASP A 465 -36.04 -62.78 43.76
N PRO A 466 -36.03 -62.40 42.46
CA PRO A 466 -35.98 -61.03 41.98
C PRO A 466 -37.39 -60.42 41.86
N SER A 467 -37.57 -59.23 42.41
CA SER A 467 -38.66 -58.33 41.99
C SER A 467 -38.06 -57.18 41.17
N PRO A 468 -38.43 -57.04 39.89
CA PRO A 468 -38.08 -55.89 39.09
C PRO A 468 -39.12 -54.81 39.36
N ASP A 469 -38.70 -53.59 39.74
CA ASP A 469 -39.36 -52.38 39.23
C ASP A 469 -38.72 -51.07 39.73
N LEU A 470 -38.55 -50.16 38.75
CA LEU A 470 -38.46 -48.70 38.86
C LEU A 470 -37.09 -48.06 39.16
N PHE A 471 -36.15 -48.32 38.25
CA PHE A 471 -35.41 -47.22 37.63
C PHE A 471 -36.38 -46.36 36.81
N ASN A 472 -36.76 -45.17 37.30
CA ASN A 472 -37.10 -43.98 36.50
C ASN A 472 -37.50 -42.80 37.42
N SER A 473 -36.54 -41.96 37.76
CA SER A 473 -36.81 -40.53 37.99
C SER A 473 -35.55 -39.75 37.63
N SER A 474 -35.55 -39.32 36.38
CA SER A 474 -34.60 -38.45 35.73
C SER A 474 -34.99 -36.99 36.02
N ALA A 475 -33.97 -36.16 36.29
CA ALA A 475 -33.79 -34.87 35.63
C ALA A 475 -34.71 -33.65 35.92
N ASP A 476 -35.27 -33.47 37.12
CA ASP A 476 -36.04 -32.23 37.43
C ASP A 476 -35.46 -31.28 38.49
N ASN A 477 -34.22 -31.43 38.94
CA ASN A 477 -33.61 -30.53 39.95
C ASN A 477 -32.47 -29.61 39.46
N MET A 478 -32.31 -29.42 38.14
CA MET A 478 -31.25 -28.56 37.57
C MET A 478 -31.81 -27.36 36.78
N ARG A 479 -32.93 -26.76 37.22
CA ARG A 479 -33.46 -25.54 36.56
C ARG A 479 -33.85 -24.40 37.48
N ALA A 480 -33.43 -24.42 38.75
CA ALA A 480 -33.75 -23.39 39.73
C ALA A 480 -32.50 -22.83 40.45
N VAL A 481 -31.43 -22.50 39.73
CA VAL A 481 -30.34 -21.64 40.25
C VAL A 481 -29.79 -20.79 39.10
N MET A 482 -30.63 -19.92 38.54
CA MET A 482 -30.17 -18.91 37.58
C MET A 482 -30.99 -17.63 37.64
N ASN A 483 -31.36 -17.22 38.86
CA ASN A 483 -31.81 -15.85 39.17
C ASN A 483 -31.72 -15.60 40.68
N SER A 484 -30.54 -15.22 41.16
CA SER A 484 -30.41 -14.39 42.35
C SER A 484 -29.13 -13.58 42.27
N SER A 485 -29.34 -12.29 41.98
CA SER A 485 -28.49 -11.16 42.33
C SER A 485 -27.58 -11.41 43.53
N PHE A 486 -26.30 -11.03 43.36
CA PHE A 486 -25.42 -10.43 44.37
C PHE A 486 -25.95 -10.40 45.80
N ASP A 487 -25.27 -11.10 46.72
CA ASP A 487 -24.81 -10.56 47.99
C ASP A 487 -23.68 -11.44 48.55
N GLU A 488 -22.58 -10.78 48.86
CA GLU A 488 -21.28 -11.32 49.27
C GLU A 488 -21.18 -11.20 50.79
N ASP A 489 -21.67 -12.18 51.56
CA ASP A 489 -21.37 -12.33 52.99
C ASP A 489 -22.03 -13.60 53.61
N THR A 490 -21.64 -14.82 53.20
CA THR A 490 -22.03 -16.04 53.94
C THR A 490 -21.10 -17.24 53.72
N PHE A 491 -19.79 -17.11 53.96
CA PHE A 491 -18.87 -18.27 53.91
C PHE A 491 -17.93 -18.42 55.12
N ALA A 492 -18.22 -17.76 56.25
CA ALA A 492 -17.32 -17.75 57.40
C ALA A 492 -17.71 -18.67 58.58
N SER A 493 -18.68 -19.60 58.44
CA SER A 493 -19.31 -20.22 59.63
C SER A 493 -19.19 -21.74 59.80
N HIS A 494 -18.47 -22.48 58.93
CA HIS A 494 -18.35 -23.94 59.08
C HIS A 494 -16.92 -24.47 58.91
N ALA A 495 -16.00 -24.03 59.78
CA ALA A 495 -14.70 -24.68 59.93
C ALA A 495 -14.11 -24.53 61.35
N THR A 496 -14.86 -24.90 62.39
CA THR A 496 -14.29 -25.07 63.74
C THR A 496 -14.67 -26.43 64.34
N ARG A 497 -14.07 -27.50 63.81
CA ARG A 497 -13.96 -28.76 64.54
C ARG A 497 -12.51 -28.98 64.93
N LYS A 498 -12.18 -28.51 66.14
CA LYS A 498 -10.91 -28.75 66.85
C LYS A 498 -10.57 -30.24 66.81
N ARG A 499 -9.42 -30.58 66.23
CA ARG A 499 -8.71 -31.84 66.48
C ARG A 499 -7.29 -31.48 66.93
N SER A 500 -7.06 -31.65 68.22
CA SER A 500 -5.75 -31.62 68.86
C SER A 500 -4.99 -32.91 68.55
N ASN A 501 -3.87 -32.82 67.82
CA ASN A 501 -2.61 -33.52 68.03
C ASN A 501 -1.78 -33.59 66.74
N GLY A 502 -0.54 -33.08 66.80
CA GLY A 502 0.53 -33.47 65.89
C GLY A 502 1.44 -32.33 65.45
N GLN A 503 2.48 -32.04 66.22
CA GLN A 503 3.64 -31.19 65.86
C GLN A 503 4.42 -31.65 64.60
N PHE A 504 3.93 -32.66 63.88
CA PHE A 504 4.39 -33.02 62.52
C PHE A 504 3.62 -32.31 61.41
N GLY A 505 2.49 -31.67 61.74
CA GLY A 505 1.68 -30.92 60.78
C GLY A 505 2.24 -29.53 60.48
N GLU A 506 2.89 -28.86 61.44
CA GLU A 506 3.35 -27.47 61.30
C GLU A 506 4.43 -27.32 60.22
N PHE A 507 5.45 -28.18 60.17
CA PHE A 507 6.47 -28.13 59.11
C PHE A 507 5.93 -28.46 57.71
N ARG A 508 4.95 -29.36 57.63
CA ARG A 508 4.28 -29.71 56.37
C ARG A 508 3.32 -28.61 55.92
N ASN A 509 2.69 -27.92 56.86
CA ASN A 509 1.77 -26.81 56.62
C ASN A 509 2.52 -25.56 56.15
N VAL A 510 3.66 -25.23 56.77
CA VAL A 510 4.50 -24.09 56.35
C VAL A 510 5.03 -24.24 54.92
N TYR A 511 5.48 -25.44 54.52
CA TYR A 511 5.93 -25.68 53.14
C TYR A 511 4.79 -25.47 52.12
N TYR A 512 3.59 -25.99 52.40
CA TYR A 512 2.45 -25.79 51.51
C TYR A 512 1.95 -24.34 51.52
N GLU A 513 2.01 -23.64 52.66
CA GLU A 513 1.72 -22.21 52.72
C GLU A 513 2.73 -21.38 51.92
N GLU A 514 4.02 -21.70 51.99
CA GLU A 514 5.05 -21.05 51.17
C GLU A 514 4.85 -21.33 49.68
N GLU A 515 4.50 -22.56 49.31
CA GLU A 515 4.21 -22.93 47.92
C GLU A 515 2.95 -22.20 47.42
N ILE A 516 1.88 -22.11 48.23
CA ILE A 516 0.69 -21.32 47.92
C ILE A 516 1.05 -19.85 47.76
N ARG A 517 1.87 -19.27 48.64
CA ARG A 517 2.30 -17.87 48.51
C ARG A 517 3.08 -17.59 47.24
N LYS A 518 3.91 -18.54 46.79
CA LYS A 518 4.61 -18.42 45.50
C LYS A 518 3.61 -18.42 44.35
N TYR A 519 2.63 -19.33 44.35
CA TYR A 519 1.57 -19.34 43.34
C TYR A 519 0.69 -18.08 43.42
N GLU A 520 0.40 -17.56 44.60
CA GLU A 520 -0.35 -16.30 44.77
C GLU A 520 0.43 -15.10 44.24
N GLN A 521 1.75 -15.06 44.48
CA GLN A 521 2.63 -14.05 43.91
C GLN A 521 2.69 -14.15 42.39
N GLU A 522 2.88 -15.36 41.84
CA GLU A 522 2.89 -15.59 40.39
C GLU A 522 1.54 -15.21 39.75
N ILE A 523 0.42 -15.57 40.37
CA ILE A 523 -0.92 -15.16 39.93
C ILE A 523 -1.06 -13.63 39.97
N SER A 524 -0.54 -12.97 41.01
CA SER A 524 -0.54 -11.50 41.12
C SER A 524 0.31 -10.86 40.02
N GLU A 525 1.49 -11.40 39.74
CA GLU A 525 2.38 -10.96 38.66
C GLU A 525 1.72 -11.16 37.29
N LEU A 526 1.13 -12.33 37.03
CA LEU A 526 0.38 -12.62 35.80
C LEU A 526 -0.83 -11.68 35.63
N ARG A 527 -1.57 -11.39 36.70
CA ARG A 527 -2.67 -10.40 36.68
C ARG A 527 -2.16 -8.98 36.39
N ASN A 528 -0.99 -8.62 36.90
CA ASN A 528 -0.36 -7.32 36.61
C ASN A 528 0.09 -7.24 35.14
N VAL A 529 0.70 -8.29 34.62
CA VAL A 529 1.11 -8.37 33.21
C VAL A 529 -0.12 -8.31 32.30
N LEU A 530 -1.20 -9.04 32.64
CA LEU A 530 -2.46 -9.00 31.92
C LEU A 530 -3.01 -7.57 31.87
N ARG A 531 -3.16 -6.92 33.02
CA ARG A 531 -3.65 -5.53 33.11
C ARG A 531 -2.81 -4.55 32.30
N LEU A 532 -1.48 -4.67 32.36
CA LEU A 532 -0.57 -3.82 31.59
C LEU A 532 -0.68 -4.09 30.09
N SER A 533 -0.91 -5.34 29.69
CA SER A 533 -1.12 -5.69 28.29
C SER A 533 -2.48 -5.19 27.77
N GLU A 534 -3.53 -5.26 28.57
CA GLU A 534 -4.86 -4.73 28.25
C GLU A 534 -4.82 -3.21 28.09
N LEU A 535 -4.11 -2.49 28.98
CA LEU A 535 -3.89 -1.05 28.82
C LEU A 535 -3.15 -0.71 27.52
N LYS A 536 -2.08 -1.45 27.20
CA LYS A 536 -1.35 -1.26 25.93
C LYS A 536 -2.23 -1.55 24.71
N ILE A 537 -3.10 -2.55 24.77
CA ILE A 537 -4.06 -2.86 23.70
C ILE A 537 -5.03 -1.68 23.55
N GLY A 538 -5.59 -1.17 24.64
CA GLY A 538 -6.47 0.01 24.62
C GLY A 538 -5.79 1.26 24.02
N ASP A 539 -4.53 1.53 24.38
CA ASP A 539 -3.75 2.64 23.82
C ASP A 539 -3.52 2.47 22.31
N ILE A 540 -3.22 1.24 21.86
CA ILE A 540 -3.01 0.92 20.44
C ILE A 540 -4.33 1.07 19.66
N GLU A 541 -5.45 0.58 20.21
CA GLU A 541 -6.78 0.69 19.60
C GLU A 541 -7.19 2.16 19.48
N GLN A 542 -7.00 2.97 20.52
CA GLN A 542 -7.28 4.41 20.48
C GLN A 542 -6.39 5.14 19.45
N ALA A 543 -5.11 4.78 19.37
CA ALA A 543 -4.20 5.34 18.38
C ALA A 543 -4.60 4.94 16.94
N SER A 544 -5.05 3.69 16.73
CA SER A 544 -5.56 3.22 15.44
C SER A 544 -6.80 3.98 15.03
N LEU A 545 -7.78 4.09 15.93
CA LEU A 545 -9.04 4.80 15.66
C LEU A 545 -8.82 6.29 15.35
N THR A 546 -7.84 6.92 16.02
CA THR A 546 -7.46 8.31 15.73
C THR A 546 -6.87 8.45 14.33
N LYS A 547 -6.01 7.52 13.90
CA LYS A 547 -5.46 7.49 12.54
C LYS A 547 -6.56 7.24 11.50
N ASP A 548 -7.47 6.32 11.77
CA ASP A 548 -8.60 6.03 10.86
C ASP A 548 -9.50 7.26 10.70
N MET A 549 -9.77 7.99 11.78
CA MET A 549 -10.50 9.26 11.72
C MET A 549 -9.77 10.32 10.88
N GLN A 550 -8.44 10.42 11.01
CA GLN A 550 -7.63 11.31 10.16
C GLN A 550 -7.66 10.88 8.68
N TYR A 551 -7.54 9.57 8.40
CA TYR A 551 -7.63 9.06 7.04
C TYR A 551 -9.01 9.31 6.43
N LEU A 552 -10.09 9.15 7.19
CA LEU A 552 -11.44 9.48 6.72
C LEU A 552 -11.57 10.97 6.38
N GLN A 553 -11.03 11.87 7.20
CA GLN A 553 -11.01 13.31 6.90
C GLN A 553 -10.24 13.62 5.61
N ILE A 554 -9.07 13.00 5.41
CA ILE A 554 -8.27 13.17 4.19
C ILE A 554 -9.02 12.61 2.97
N ILE A 555 -9.64 11.44 3.10
CA ILE A 555 -10.45 10.83 2.03
C ILE A 555 -11.63 11.74 1.68
N GLU A 556 -12.31 12.34 2.66
CA GLU A 556 -13.39 13.29 2.42
C GLU A 556 -12.90 14.55 1.70
N ALA A 557 -11.75 15.10 2.11
CA ALA A 557 -11.14 16.25 1.45
C ALA A 557 -10.76 15.95 -0.01
N LEU A 558 -10.12 14.80 -0.25
CA LEU A 558 -9.77 14.36 -1.61
C LEU A 558 -11.01 14.08 -2.46
N LYS A 559 -12.05 13.45 -1.89
CA LYS A 559 -13.33 13.25 -2.59
C LYS A 559 -13.99 14.57 -2.97
N GLU A 560 -13.89 15.59 -2.13
CA GLU A 560 -14.38 16.94 -2.46
C GLU A 560 -13.57 17.56 -3.59
N GLU A 561 -12.24 17.46 -3.55
CA GLU A 561 -11.37 17.97 -4.61
C GLU A 561 -11.66 17.29 -5.96
N VAL A 562 -11.80 15.96 -5.96
CA VAL A 562 -12.21 15.20 -7.15
C VAL A 562 -13.56 15.70 -7.67
N ARG A 563 -14.56 15.90 -6.79
CA ARG A 563 -15.87 16.44 -7.19
C ARG A 563 -15.76 17.83 -7.81
N VAL A 564 -14.91 18.70 -7.27
CA VAL A 564 -14.66 20.04 -7.81
C VAL A 564 -13.99 19.96 -9.19
N LEU A 565 -12.98 19.11 -9.35
CA LEU A 565 -12.27 18.91 -10.62
C LEU A 565 -13.19 18.30 -11.68
N GLU A 566 -14.01 17.32 -11.32
CA GLU A 566 -15.05 16.76 -12.18
C GLU A 566 -16.08 17.83 -12.59
N GLY A 567 -16.46 18.73 -11.67
CA GLY A 567 -17.31 19.87 -11.97
C GLY A 567 -16.69 20.79 -13.03
N LYS A 568 -15.42 21.19 -12.85
CA LYS A 568 -14.67 22.02 -13.80
C LYS A 568 -14.51 21.34 -15.16
N LEU A 569 -14.19 20.05 -15.17
CA LEU A 569 -14.04 19.27 -16.40
C LEU A 569 -15.36 19.16 -17.18
N ASN A 570 -16.48 18.94 -16.48
CA ASN A 570 -17.79 18.87 -17.11
C ASN A 570 -18.26 20.23 -17.66
N LEU A 571 -17.93 21.33 -16.97
CA LEU A 571 -18.15 22.69 -17.48
C LEU A 571 -17.34 22.94 -18.76
N GLN A 572 -16.09 22.47 -18.81
CA GLN A 572 -15.22 22.63 -19.97
C GLN A 572 -15.61 21.72 -21.15
N LYS A 573 -16.28 20.59 -20.90
CA LYS A 573 -16.78 19.68 -21.95
C LYS A 573 -18.13 20.10 -22.53
N ALA A 574 -18.85 21.02 -21.88
CA ALA A 574 -20.21 21.38 -22.25
C ALA A 574 -20.26 22.80 -22.86
N ASP A 575 -19.72 22.97 -24.07
CA ASP A 575 -19.85 24.22 -24.85
C ASP A 575 -21.32 24.64 -25.03
N THR A 576 -22.25 23.68 -25.06
CA THR A 576 -23.70 23.93 -25.13
C THR A 576 -24.32 24.44 -23.83
N ASN A 577 -23.76 24.07 -22.67
CA ASN A 577 -24.24 24.56 -21.37
C ASN A 577 -23.80 26.01 -21.11
N MET A 578 -22.71 26.46 -21.72
CA MET A 578 -22.26 27.85 -21.61
C MET A 578 -23.19 28.82 -22.34
N GLU A 579 -23.76 28.42 -23.47
CA GLU A 579 -24.79 29.21 -24.16
C GLU A 579 -26.09 29.29 -23.36
N TYR A 580 -26.53 28.17 -22.77
CA TYR A 580 -27.69 28.13 -21.89
C TYR A 580 -27.47 28.98 -20.62
N LEU A 581 -26.30 28.86 -19.99
CA LEU A 581 -25.91 29.65 -18.82
C LEU A 581 -25.85 31.14 -19.17
N ARG A 582 -25.31 31.50 -20.34
CA ARG A 582 -25.31 32.88 -20.85
C ARG A 582 -26.72 33.42 -21.00
N ASN A 583 -27.63 32.64 -21.59
CA ASN A 583 -29.03 33.06 -21.77
C ASN A 583 -29.76 33.23 -20.42
N ILE A 584 -29.53 32.31 -19.48
CA ILE A 584 -30.07 32.40 -18.11
C ILE A 584 -29.48 33.59 -17.35
N PHE A 585 -28.19 33.88 -17.52
CA PHE A 585 -27.53 35.01 -16.87
C PHE A 585 -28.05 36.36 -17.40
N VAL A 586 -28.29 36.46 -18.71
CA VAL A 586 -28.98 37.62 -19.31
C VAL A 586 -30.40 37.76 -18.76
N GLN A 587 -31.13 36.64 -18.58
CA GLN A 587 -32.46 36.66 -17.97
C GLN A 587 -32.42 37.06 -16.48
N PHE A 588 -31.36 36.71 -15.75
CA PHE A 588 -31.13 37.16 -14.37
C PHE A 588 -30.94 38.68 -14.30
N LEU A 589 -30.12 39.27 -15.19
CA LEU A 589 -29.88 40.71 -15.23
C LEU A 589 -31.15 41.51 -15.60
N ASN A 590 -32.02 40.94 -16.43
CA ASN A 590 -33.26 41.57 -16.88
C ASN A 590 -34.48 41.29 -15.98
N SER A 591 -34.35 40.50 -14.91
CA SER A 591 -35.49 40.17 -14.04
C SER A 591 -35.66 41.16 -12.88
N SER A 592 -36.76 41.91 -12.91
CA SER A 592 -37.08 42.97 -11.94
C SER A 592 -37.58 42.45 -10.58
N SER A 593 -37.99 41.19 -10.49
CA SER A 593 -38.57 40.58 -9.27
C SER A 593 -37.54 39.75 -8.48
N ALA A 594 -37.49 39.95 -7.16
CA ALA A 594 -36.60 39.21 -6.26
C ALA A 594 -36.87 37.70 -6.26
N SER A 595 -38.13 37.29 -6.43
CA SER A 595 -38.52 35.88 -6.49
C SER A 595 -38.05 35.21 -7.80
N SER A 596 -38.15 35.92 -8.92
CA SER A 596 -37.65 35.45 -10.23
C SER A 596 -36.13 35.33 -10.21
N ARG A 597 -35.42 36.32 -9.64
CA ARG A 597 -33.97 36.27 -9.43
C ARG A 597 -33.53 35.06 -8.59
N LYS A 598 -34.27 34.71 -7.53
CA LYS A 598 -34.00 33.49 -6.72
C LYS A 598 -34.18 32.19 -7.50
N CYS A 599 -35.25 32.05 -8.28
CA CYS A 599 -35.43 30.86 -9.13
C CYS A 599 -34.33 30.72 -10.18
N VAL A 600 -33.96 31.83 -10.83
CA VAL A 600 -32.89 31.85 -11.82
C VAL A 600 -31.53 31.54 -11.17
N LEU A 601 -31.25 32.06 -9.97
CA LEU A 601 -30.04 31.73 -9.19
C LEU A 601 -29.96 30.25 -8.81
N ARG A 602 -31.08 29.61 -8.45
CA ARG A 602 -31.10 28.16 -8.21
C ARG A 602 -30.81 27.37 -9.47
N ALA A 603 -31.32 27.81 -10.63
CA ALA A 603 -31.02 27.19 -11.92
C ALA A 603 -29.53 27.33 -12.28
N ILE A 604 -28.95 28.53 -12.11
CA ILE A 604 -27.51 28.79 -12.26
C ILE A 604 -26.70 27.88 -11.31
N ALA A 605 -27.14 27.76 -10.05
CA ALA A 605 -26.47 26.93 -9.06
C ALA A 605 -26.50 25.43 -9.38
N LEU A 606 -27.58 24.96 -10.01
CA LEU A 606 -27.71 23.58 -10.47
C LEU A 606 -26.79 23.29 -11.66
N ILE A 607 -26.71 24.23 -12.62
CA ILE A 607 -25.85 24.11 -13.81
C ILE A 607 -24.38 24.15 -13.42
N LEU A 608 -24.00 25.03 -12.49
CA LEU A 608 -22.64 25.15 -11.96
C LEU A 608 -22.30 24.13 -10.88
N ARG A 609 -23.26 23.28 -10.47
CA ARG A 609 -23.13 22.29 -9.37
C ARG A 609 -22.46 22.87 -8.12
N LEU A 610 -22.91 24.06 -7.71
CA LEU A 610 -22.44 24.73 -6.51
C LEU A 610 -22.69 23.84 -5.28
N THR A 611 -21.68 23.75 -4.41
CA THR A 611 -21.79 22.99 -3.15
C THR A 611 -22.86 23.63 -2.24
N PRO A 612 -23.48 22.87 -1.32
CA PRO A 612 -24.50 23.42 -0.42
C PRO A 612 -23.97 24.58 0.46
N ASN A 613 -22.66 24.63 0.72
CA ASN A 613 -22.03 25.75 1.43
C ASN A 613 -21.91 27.01 0.57
N GLU A 614 -21.64 26.87 -0.72
CA GLU A 614 -21.61 27.98 -1.66
C GLU A 614 -23.01 28.48 -1.98
N MET A 615 -24.00 27.59 -2.09
CA MET A 615 -25.41 27.96 -2.25
C MET A 615 -25.90 28.79 -1.06
N LYS A 616 -25.53 28.43 0.18
CA LYS A 616 -25.80 29.25 1.39
C LYS A 616 -25.14 30.62 1.35
N LYS A 617 -23.93 30.73 0.77
CA LYS A 617 -23.27 32.03 0.59
C LYS A 617 -24.03 32.86 -0.44
N VAL A 618 -24.38 32.28 -1.58
CA VAL A 618 -25.09 32.98 -2.67
C VAL A 618 -26.49 33.46 -2.25
N GLU A 619 -27.22 32.67 -1.46
CA GLU A 619 -28.53 33.08 -0.91
C GLU A 619 -28.43 34.24 0.08
N LYS A 620 -27.30 34.38 0.78
CA LYS A 620 -27.05 35.44 1.77
C LYS A 620 -26.89 36.84 1.15
N TRP A 621 -26.50 36.93 -0.12
CA TRP A 621 -26.24 38.19 -0.84
C TRP A 621 -27.45 38.67 -1.67
N ASN A 622 -28.57 37.94 -1.66
CA ASN A 622 -29.75 38.25 -2.46
C ASN A 622 -30.92 38.79 -1.59
N ILE A 623 -30.59 39.59 -0.57
CA ILE A 623 -31.52 40.47 0.17
C ILE A 623 -31.48 41.86 -0.46
#